data_AF-A0A346Y2I4-F1
#
_entry.id   AF-A0A346Y2I4-F1
#
_cell.length_a   1.000
_cell.length_b   1.000
_cell.length_c   1.000
_cell.angle_alpha   90.00
_cell.angle_beta   90.00
_cell.angle_gamma   90.00
#
_symmetry.space_group_name_H-M   'P 1'
#
loop_
_entity.id
_entity.type
_entity.pdbx_description
1 polymer ?
#
loop_
_entity_poly.entity_id
_entity_poly.type
_entity_poly.pdbx_seq_one_letter_code
_entity_poly.pdbx_strand_id
1 'polypeptide(L)'
;MEDVDVDFLLEVDDEVVTPGWSVPPTKGFPALPKSLNRLAAWLDDRFGAGSAMLCIASLRQVRRYLADDELAATVHQRVADRIDGPVAIVAHSLGTVVAHQLLAACKVEGVGRLVTLGSPLALSTVRKRLRYPLDAPLEAGVWLNVFDPRDVVACAGGLKGHVRNAGFDEKPVRNGVNAHSAGAYLRSATVANALRQG
;
A
#
# COMPACT_ATOMS: atom_id res chain seq x y z
N MET A 1 18.89 10.88 12.88
CA MET A 1 17.65 10.45 12.20
C MET A 1 17.37 11.57 11.23
N GLU A 2 17.99 11.52 10.05
CA GLU A 2 17.80 12.57 9.05
C GLU A 2 16.50 12.29 8.31
N ASP A 3 15.62 13.29 8.34
CA ASP A 3 14.37 13.34 7.61
C ASP A 3 14.64 13.06 6.14
N VAL A 4 14.05 11.98 5.61
CA VAL A 4 13.84 11.86 4.18
C VAL A 4 12.90 13.00 3.82
N ASP A 5 13.44 14.01 3.16
CA ASP A 5 12.74 15.23 2.79
C ASP A 5 11.40 14.89 2.11
N VAL A 6 10.31 15.32 2.72
CA VAL A 6 8.96 15.07 2.23
C VAL A 6 8.79 15.67 0.84
N ASP A 7 9.51 16.75 0.54
CA ASP A 7 9.50 17.41 -0.76
C ASP A 7 10.22 16.56 -1.82
N PHE A 8 11.26 15.83 -1.42
CA PHE A 8 11.97 14.89 -2.28
C PHE A 8 11.10 13.68 -2.69
N LEU A 9 10.32 13.11 -1.75
CA LEU A 9 9.39 12.03 -2.09
C LEU A 9 8.25 12.51 -3.00
N LEU A 10 7.87 13.80 -2.92
CA LEU A 10 6.89 14.42 -3.80
C LEU A 10 7.47 14.74 -5.20
N GLU A 11 8.73 15.13 -5.28
CA GLU A 11 9.46 15.37 -6.55
C GLU A 11 9.61 14.07 -7.37
N VAL A 12 10.00 12.97 -6.70
CA VAL A 12 10.05 11.63 -7.31
C VAL A 12 8.67 11.19 -7.80
N ASP A 13 7.64 11.56 -7.04
CA ASP A 13 6.26 11.27 -7.36
C ASP A 13 5.91 11.88 -8.73
N ASP A 14 6.12 13.18 -8.92
CA ASP A 14 5.69 13.90 -10.12
C ASP A 14 6.50 13.51 -11.39
N GLU A 15 7.76 13.12 -11.26
CA GLU A 15 8.61 12.71 -12.40
C GLU A 15 8.22 11.35 -13.02
N VAL A 16 7.56 10.47 -12.26
CA VAL A 16 7.20 9.12 -12.72
C VAL A 16 5.99 9.12 -13.68
N VAL A 17 5.37 10.29 -13.92
CA VAL A 17 4.18 10.49 -14.77
C VAL A 17 4.48 11.26 -16.06
N THR A 18 5.55 10.93 -16.77
CA THR A 18 5.57 11.20 -18.22
C THR A 18 4.90 10.04 -18.95
N PRO A 19 3.76 10.25 -19.65
CA PRO A 19 3.22 9.24 -20.56
C PRO A 19 4.25 9.03 -21.68
N GLY A 20 4.88 7.86 -21.74
CA GLY A 20 5.91 7.57 -22.74
C GLY A 20 7.05 6.65 -22.30
N TRP A 21 7.13 6.22 -21.03
CA TRP A 21 8.14 5.23 -20.63
C TRP A 21 7.80 3.83 -21.18
N SER A 22 8.21 3.57 -22.41
CA SER A 22 8.45 2.22 -22.94
C SER A 22 9.88 1.82 -22.58
N VAL A 23 10.06 0.61 -22.05
CA VAL A 23 11.40 0.02 -21.90
C VAL A 23 11.88 -0.33 -23.31
N PRO A 24 12.91 0.33 -23.87
CA PRO A 24 13.45 -0.09 -25.16
C PRO A 24 14.14 -1.45 -25.00
N PRO A 25 14.15 -2.33 -26.03
CA PRO A 25 14.73 -3.67 -25.95
C PRO A 25 16.27 -3.66 -26.05
N THR A 26 16.92 -2.60 -25.55
CA THR A 26 18.38 -2.46 -25.56
C THR A 26 18.90 -2.40 -24.14
N LYS A 27 20.11 -2.96 -23.93
CA LYS A 27 20.81 -3.14 -22.65
C LYS A 27 21.22 -1.83 -21.93
N GLY A 28 20.51 -0.72 -22.14
CA GLY A 28 20.75 0.56 -21.49
C GLY A 28 19.47 1.08 -20.87
N PHE A 29 19.44 1.19 -19.54
CA PHE A 29 18.39 1.93 -18.85
C PHE A 29 18.54 3.43 -19.20
N PRO A 30 17.46 4.15 -19.54
CA PRO A 30 17.52 5.61 -19.64
C PRO A 30 17.99 6.20 -18.31
N ALA A 31 18.73 7.30 -18.35
CA ALA A 31 19.16 7.99 -17.14
C ALA A 31 17.92 8.34 -16.30
N LEU A 32 17.80 7.75 -15.11
CA LEU A 32 16.73 8.11 -14.18
C LEU A 32 16.95 9.58 -13.78
N PRO A 33 15.87 10.37 -13.62
CA PRO A 33 16.01 11.71 -13.09
C PRO A 33 16.62 11.68 -11.67
N LYS A 34 17.24 12.79 -11.24
CA LYS A 34 18.12 12.83 -10.06
C LYS A 34 17.40 12.43 -8.77
N SER A 35 16.12 12.77 -8.66
CA SER A 35 15.31 12.43 -7.50
C SER A 35 15.11 10.92 -7.40
N LEU A 36 14.71 10.28 -8.51
CA LEU A 36 14.47 8.85 -8.63
C LEU A 36 15.76 8.04 -8.42
N ASN A 37 16.90 8.55 -8.91
CA ASN A 37 18.23 7.95 -8.66
C ASN A 37 18.62 8.00 -7.18
N ARG A 38 18.39 9.11 -6.49
CA ARG A 38 18.67 9.22 -5.04
C ARG A 38 17.77 8.30 -4.21
N LEU A 39 16.49 8.17 -4.60
CA LEU A 39 15.57 7.26 -3.92
C LEU A 39 16.00 5.82 -4.17
N ALA A 40 16.36 5.48 -5.42
CA ALA A 40 16.86 4.16 -5.75
C ALA A 40 18.13 3.82 -4.98
N ALA A 41 19.08 4.74 -4.85
CA ALA A 41 20.31 4.55 -4.07
C ALA A 41 20.03 4.37 -2.57
N TRP A 42 19.14 5.17 -1.98
CA TRP A 42 18.74 5.01 -0.58
C TRP A 42 18.00 3.69 -0.34
N LEU A 43 17.13 3.29 -1.27
CA LEU A 43 16.39 2.03 -1.21
C LEU A 43 17.32 0.82 -1.39
N ASP A 44 18.33 0.91 -2.25
CA ASP A 44 19.37 -0.11 -2.41
C ASP A 44 20.23 -0.24 -1.16
N ASP A 45 20.73 0.87 -0.62
CA ASP A 45 21.54 0.88 0.62
C ASP A 45 20.78 0.28 1.82
N ARG A 46 19.47 0.54 1.91
CA ARG A 46 18.64 0.13 3.05
C ARG A 46 17.95 -1.22 2.89
N PHE A 47 17.59 -1.61 1.67
CA PHE A 47 16.74 -2.79 1.39
C PHE A 47 17.24 -3.67 0.25
N GLY A 48 18.36 -3.32 -0.42
CA GLY A 48 18.99 -4.07 -1.51
C GLY A 48 18.45 -3.75 -2.92
N ALA A 49 19.23 -4.14 -3.94
CA ALA A 49 19.13 -3.64 -5.32
C ALA A 49 17.79 -3.84 -6.05
N GLY A 50 16.99 -4.81 -5.63
CA GLY A 50 15.66 -5.07 -6.22
C GLY A 50 14.53 -4.23 -5.61
N SER A 51 14.74 -3.64 -4.45
CA SER A 51 13.67 -3.04 -3.62
C SER A 51 13.21 -1.68 -4.13
N ALA A 52 14.10 -0.92 -4.78
CA ALA A 52 13.77 0.35 -5.40
C ALA A 52 12.71 0.23 -6.50
N MET A 53 12.90 -0.72 -7.41
CA MET A 53 12.02 -0.90 -8.55
C MET A 53 10.64 -1.39 -8.13
N LEU A 54 10.57 -2.26 -7.11
CA LEU A 54 9.32 -2.69 -6.50
C LEU A 54 8.55 -1.51 -5.91
N CYS A 55 9.22 -0.67 -5.11
CA CYS A 55 8.60 0.51 -4.50
C CYS A 55 8.07 1.48 -5.56
N ILE A 56 8.87 1.80 -6.59
CA ILE A 56 8.47 2.68 -7.69
C ILE A 56 7.26 2.08 -8.45
N ALA A 57 7.28 0.78 -8.75
CA ALA A 57 6.18 0.11 -9.44
C ALA A 57 4.89 0.15 -8.61
N SER A 58 4.96 -0.11 -7.30
CA SER A 58 3.82 -0.03 -6.39
C SER A 58 3.26 1.39 -6.32
N LEU A 59 4.11 2.41 -6.20
CA LEU A 59 3.69 3.81 -6.18
C LEU A 59 3.00 4.22 -7.48
N ARG A 60 3.51 3.80 -8.64
CA ARG A 60 2.86 4.03 -9.94
C ARG A 60 1.44 3.50 -9.99
N GLN A 61 1.25 2.27 -9.52
CA GLN A 61 -0.05 1.62 -9.51
C GLN A 61 -1.03 2.34 -8.57
N VAL A 62 -0.57 2.69 -7.36
CA VAL A 62 -1.36 3.44 -6.37
C VAL A 62 -1.77 4.80 -6.92
N ARG A 63 -0.84 5.55 -7.53
CA ARG A 63 -1.15 6.87 -8.09
C ARG A 63 -2.14 6.80 -9.24
N ARG A 64 -1.97 5.84 -10.16
CA ARG A 64 -2.93 5.66 -11.25
C ARG A 64 -4.34 5.39 -10.71
N TYR A 65 -4.46 4.52 -9.72
CA TYR A 65 -5.74 4.23 -9.07
C TYR A 65 -6.33 5.47 -8.36
N LEU A 66 -5.51 6.25 -7.66
CA LEU A 66 -5.98 7.45 -6.94
C LEU A 66 -6.32 8.63 -7.88
N ALA A 67 -5.73 8.69 -9.07
CA ALA A 67 -5.90 9.79 -10.02
C ALA A 67 -7.00 9.56 -11.07
N ASP A 68 -7.39 8.31 -11.31
CA ASP A 68 -8.37 7.93 -12.35
C ASP A 68 -9.67 7.46 -11.68
N ASP A 69 -10.68 8.33 -11.67
CA ASP A 69 -11.97 8.12 -11.00
C ASP A 69 -12.77 6.98 -11.64
N GLU A 70 -12.72 6.85 -12.97
CA GLU A 70 -13.43 5.80 -13.70
C GLU A 70 -12.79 4.43 -13.43
N LEU A 71 -11.46 4.37 -13.41
CA LEU A 71 -10.73 3.18 -12.99
C LEU A 71 -11.04 2.82 -11.54
N ALA A 72 -11.02 3.79 -10.63
CA ALA A 72 -11.31 3.56 -9.22
C ALA A 72 -12.73 3.01 -9.02
N ALA A 73 -13.73 3.60 -9.67
CA ALA A 73 -15.11 3.12 -9.64
C ALA A 73 -15.26 1.71 -10.21
N THR A 74 -14.58 1.41 -11.34
CA THR A 74 -14.57 0.07 -11.94
C THR A 74 -13.95 -0.97 -11.00
N VAL A 75 -12.85 -0.62 -10.32
CA VAL A 75 -12.21 -1.50 -9.34
C VAL A 75 -13.11 -1.70 -8.12
N HIS A 76 -13.73 -0.64 -7.62
CA HIS A 76 -14.68 -0.69 -6.49
C HIS A 76 -15.84 -1.63 -6.79
N GLN A 77 -16.48 -1.48 -7.95
CA GLN A 77 -17.60 -2.32 -8.36
C GLN A 77 -17.19 -3.80 -8.40
N ARG A 78 -16.04 -4.12 -9.02
CA ARG A 78 -15.55 -5.50 -9.10
C ARG A 78 -15.29 -6.15 -7.75
N VAL A 79 -14.87 -5.38 -6.74
CA VAL A 79 -14.65 -5.90 -5.39
C VAL A 79 -15.98 -6.03 -4.67
N ALA A 80 -16.85 -5.02 -4.77
CA ALA A 80 -18.19 -5.03 -4.17
C ALA A 80 -19.04 -6.21 -4.68
N ASP A 81 -18.99 -6.51 -5.97
CA ASP A 81 -19.71 -7.64 -6.60
C ASP A 81 -19.29 -9.03 -6.05
N ARG A 82 -18.18 -9.12 -5.33
CA ARG A 82 -17.70 -10.36 -4.70
C ARG A 82 -18.03 -10.48 -3.23
N ILE A 83 -18.66 -9.47 -2.65
CA ILE A 83 -19.04 -9.44 -1.26
C ILE A 83 -20.50 -9.87 -1.19
N ASP A 84 -20.70 -11.13 -0.83
CA ASP A 84 -22.02 -11.75 -0.69
C ASP A 84 -22.11 -12.39 0.70
N GLY A 85 -22.50 -11.58 1.68
CA GLY A 85 -22.64 -11.98 3.08
C GLY A 85 -21.42 -11.71 3.97
N PRO A 86 -21.36 -12.34 5.16
CA PRO A 86 -20.30 -12.11 6.13
C PRO A 86 -18.92 -12.55 5.61
N VAL A 87 -18.02 -11.58 5.37
CA VAL A 87 -16.68 -11.83 4.83
C VAL A 87 -15.60 -11.07 5.61
N ALA A 88 -14.38 -11.59 5.52
CA ALA A 88 -13.17 -10.86 5.86
C ALA A 88 -12.41 -10.50 4.57
N ILE A 89 -12.06 -9.22 4.40
CA ILE A 89 -11.24 -8.75 3.29
C ILE A 89 -9.77 -8.83 3.70
N VAL A 90 -8.98 -9.59 2.95
CA VAL A 90 -7.52 -9.61 3.08
C VAL A 90 -6.90 -8.91 1.88
N ALA A 91 -6.25 -7.79 2.13
CA ALA A 91 -5.73 -6.90 1.10
C ALA A 91 -4.21 -6.78 1.23
N HIS A 92 -3.50 -6.77 0.10
CA HIS A 92 -2.04 -6.67 0.06
C HIS A 92 -1.58 -5.57 -0.89
N SER A 93 -0.55 -4.82 -0.51
CA SER A 93 0.07 -3.76 -1.34
C SER A 93 -1.00 -2.76 -1.85
N LEU A 94 -1.12 -2.51 -3.17
CA LEU A 94 -2.18 -1.67 -3.76
C LEU A 94 -3.59 -2.05 -3.25
N GLY A 95 -3.87 -3.34 -3.09
CA GLY A 95 -5.17 -3.81 -2.63
C GLY A 95 -5.57 -3.20 -1.29
N THR A 96 -4.61 -2.83 -0.44
CA THR A 96 -4.91 -2.18 0.85
C THR A 96 -5.47 -0.77 0.67
N VAL A 97 -4.97 -0.03 -0.33
CA VAL A 97 -5.49 1.29 -0.70
C VAL A 97 -6.87 1.16 -1.31
N VAL A 98 -7.04 0.17 -2.19
CA VAL A 98 -8.35 -0.13 -2.81
C VAL A 98 -9.39 -0.47 -1.75
N ALA A 99 -9.11 -1.43 -0.87
CA ALA A 99 -10.04 -1.89 0.16
C ALA A 99 -10.41 -0.75 1.13
N HIS A 100 -9.43 0.04 1.57
CA HIS A 100 -9.70 1.21 2.42
C HIS A 100 -10.62 2.21 1.72
N GLN A 101 -10.27 2.64 0.51
CA GLN A 101 -11.04 3.67 -0.19
C GLN A 101 -12.44 3.16 -0.57
N LEU A 102 -12.60 1.87 -0.89
CA LEU A 102 -13.90 1.24 -1.14
C LEU A 102 -14.77 1.28 0.13
N LEU A 103 -14.25 0.79 1.26
CA LEU A 103 -15.02 0.69 2.51
C LEU A 103 -15.30 2.04 3.15
N ALA A 104 -14.53 3.08 2.80
CA ALA A 104 -14.81 4.46 3.18
C ALA A 104 -15.84 5.14 2.26
N ALA A 105 -15.92 4.72 0.99
CA ALA A 105 -16.79 5.35 -0.02
C ALA A 105 -18.17 4.71 -0.12
N CYS A 106 -18.24 3.39 0.01
CA CYS A 106 -19.42 2.61 -0.32
C CYS A 106 -19.98 1.94 0.93
N LYS A 107 -21.31 1.91 1.02
CA LYS A 107 -22.01 1.03 1.96
C LYS A 107 -21.91 -0.40 1.48
N VAL A 108 -20.98 -1.13 2.06
CA VAL A 108 -20.74 -2.55 1.75
C VAL A 108 -21.08 -3.35 3.00
N GLU A 109 -22.27 -3.94 3.03
CA GLU A 109 -22.70 -4.74 4.17
C GLU A 109 -21.95 -6.09 4.21
N GLY A 110 -21.82 -6.66 5.41
CA GLY A 110 -21.24 -7.99 5.60
C GLY A 110 -19.72 -8.04 5.78
N VAL A 111 -18.99 -6.92 5.66
CA VAL A 111 -17.54 -6.94 5.92
C VAL A 111 -17.27 -6.91 7.43
N GLY A 112 -17.05 -8.09 8.02
CA GLY A 112 -16.74 -8.20 9.45
C GLY A 112 -15.32 -7.73 9.80
N ARG A 113 -14.39 -7.84 8.86
CA ARG A 113 -12.96 -7.57 9.10
C ARG A 113 -12.22 -7.13 7.84
N LEU A 114 -11.37 -6.12 7.98
CA LEU A 114 -10.34 -5.74 7.02
C LEU A 114 -8.96 -6.14 7.57
N VAL A 115 -8.17 -6.88 6.80
CA VAL A 115 -6.76 -7.19 7.09
C VAL A 115 -5.88 -6.63 5.98
N THR A 116 -5.06 -5.63 6.29
CA THR A 116 -4.12 -5.03 5.33
C THR A 116 -2.70 -5.56 5.54
N LEU A 117 -2.03 -5.92 4.44
CA LEU A 117 -0.72 -6.55 4.44
C LEU A 117 0.25 -5.72 3.58
N GLY A 118 1.42 -5.36 4.12
CA GLY A 118 2.45 -4.64 3.35
C GLY A 118 1.92 -3.36 2.71
N SER A 119 1.19 -2.57 3.49
CA SER A 119 0.42 -1.44 2.97
C SER A 119 1.29 -0.20 2.68
N PRO A 120 1.16 0.42 1.49
CA PRO A 120 1.75 1.73 1.22
C PRO A 120 1.01 2.90 1.88
N LEU A 121 -0.08 2.65 2.63
CA LEU A 121 -0.86 3.69 3.30
C LEU A 121 -0.06 4.48 4.35
N ALA A 122 1.09 3.98 4.81
CA ALA A 122 1.97 4.71 5.71
C ALA A 122 2.79 5.79 4.98
N LEU A 123 2.89 5.74 3.64
CA LEU A 123 3.65 6.70 2.87
C LEU A 123 2.90 8.03 2.78
N SER A 124 3.56 9.13 3.13
CA SER A 124 2.96 10.47 3.11
C SER A 124 2.46 10.86 1.72
N THR A 125 3.18 10.48 0.65
CA THR A 125 2.83 10.71 -0.76
C THR A 125 1.52 10.03 -1.16
N VAL A 126 1.25 8.85 -0.59
CA VAL A 126 0.00 8.11 -0.76
C VAL A 126 -1.11 8.75 0.08
N ARG A 127 -0.87 8.98 1.38
CA ARG A 127 -1.87 9.57 2.30
C ARG A 127 -2.42 10.90 1.82
N LYS A 128 -1.55 11.80 1.35
CA LYS A 128 -1.94 13.13 0.84
C LYS A 128 -2.85 13.07 -0.38
N ARG A 129 -2.94 11.92 -1.07
CA ARG A 129 -3.72 11.71 -2.29
C ARG A 129 -4.94 10.82 -2.09
N LEU A 130 -5.19 10.34 -0.88
CA LEU A 130 -6.39 9.57 -0.60
C LEU A 130 -7.63 10.48 -0.74
N ARG A 131 -8.68 9.98 -1.38
CA ARG A 131 -9.96 10.69 -1.48
C ARG A 131 -10.66 10.72 -0.12
N TYR A 132 -10.62 9.59 0.55
CA TYR A 132 -11.07 9.44 1.93
C TYR A 132 -9.86 9.33 2.85
N PRO A 133 -9.75 10.16 3.90
CA PRO A 133 -8.61 10.15 4.79
C PRO A 133 -8.51 8.81 5.54
N LEU A 134 -7.33 8.49 6.07
CA LEU A 134 -7.08 7.19 6.74
C LEU A 134 -7.95 6.94 7.98
N ASP A 135 -8.41 8.00 8.62
CA ASP A 135 -9.28 7.97 9.78
C ASP A 135 -10.76 8.06 9.42
N ALA A 136 -11.10 7.98 8.12
CA ALA A 136 -12.49 7.83 7.70
C ALA A 136 -13.11 6.60 8.37
N PRO A 137 -14.40 6.69 8.79
CA PRO A 137 -15.15 5.51 9.16
C PRO A 137 -15.15 4.52 8.00
N LEU A 138 -14.89 3.24 8.31
CA LEU A 138 -14.95 2.16 7.33
C LEU A 138 -16.19 1.33 7.60
N GLU A 139 -16.86 0.90 6.54
CA GLU A 139 -17.91 -0.13 6.59
C GLU A 139 -17.29 -1.51 6.83
N ALA A 140 -16.56 -1.65 7.94
CA ALA A 140 -15.93 -2.88 8.39
C ALA A 140 -15.98 -2.96 9.93
N GLY A 141 -16.23 -4.15 10.47
CA GLY A 141 -16.30 -4.34 11.92
C GLY A 141 -14.98 -4.01 12.65
N VAL A 142 -13.87 -4.55 12.15
CA VAL A 142 -12.52 -4.30 12.70
C VAL A 142 -11.49 -4.22 11.57
N TRP A 143 -10.43 -3.44 11.77
CA TRP A 143 -9.31 -3.31 10.84
C TRP A 143 -8.00 -3.69 11.51
N LEU A 144 -7.34 -4.72 11.01
CA LEU A 144 -5.98 -5.10 11.40
C LEU A 144 -4.99 -4.77 10.29
N ASN A 145 -3.99 -3.94 10.59
CA ASN A 145 -2.85 -3.71 9.70
C ASN A 145 -1.64 -4.56 10.11
N VAL A 146 -1.08 -5.33 9.18
CA VAL A 146 0.10 -6.17 9.39
C VAL A 146 1.21 -5.73 8.44
N PHE A 147 2.38 -5.42 8.99
CA PHE A 147 3.51 -4.89 8.22
C PHE A 147 4.84 -5.50 8.68
N ASP A 148 5.77 -5.73 7.77
CA ASP A 148 7.18 -5.96 8.11
C ASP A 148 7.91 -4.60 8.04
N PRO A 149 8.59 -4.14 9.09
CA PRO A 149 9.38 -2.90 9.04
C PRO A 149 10.47 -2.88 7.96
N ARG A 150 10.82 -4.04 7.38
CA ARG A 150 11.77 -4.19 6.27
C ARG A 150 11.08 -4.35 4.91
N ASP A 151 9.75 -4.31 4.87
CA ASP A 151 9.00 -4.23 3.63
C ASP A 151 9.13 -2.82 3.07
N VAL A 152 9.78 -2.69 1.92
CA VAL A 152 10.07 -1.42 1.25
C VAL A 152 8.80 -0.62 0.89
N VAL A 153 7.66 -1.28 0.73
CA VAL A 153 6.39 -0.62 0.38
C VAL A 153 5.66 -0.16 1.65
N ALA A 154 5.85 -0.87 2.76
CA ALA A 154 5.31 -0.50 4.08
C ALA A 154 6.36 0.19 4.99
N CYS A 155 7.51 0.59 4.43
CA CYS A 155 8.68 0.98 5.22
C CYS A 155 8.53 2.33 5.93
N ALA A 156 7.50 3.10 5.62
CA ALA A 156 7.13 4.31 6.36
C ALA A 156 6.56 4.01 7.76
N GLY A 157 6.49 2.74 8.15
CA GLY A 157 6.15 2.30 9.49
C GLY A 157 4.71 1.80 9.59
N GLY A 158 4.24 1.71 10.83
CA GLY A 158 2.85 1.41 11.13
C GLY A 158 1.91 2.56 10.73
N LEU A 159 0.61 2.27 10.74
CA LEU A 159 -0.45 3.27 10.61
C LEU A 159 -0.88 3.83 11.97
N LYS A 160 -0.35 3.30 13.08
CA LYS A 160 -0.59 3.82 14.42
C LYS A 160 -0.14 5.29 14.53
N GLY A 161 -1.06 6.14 14.97
CA GLY A 161 -0.91 7.59 14.96
C GLY A 161 -1.55 8.29 13.77
N HIS A 162 -1.87 7.55 12.69
CA HIS A 162 -2.63 8.05 11.54
C HIS A 162 -4.10 7.59 11.54
N VAL A 163 -4.39 6.49 12.22
CA VAL A 163 -5.75 5.94 12.36
C VAL A 163 -6.20 6.04 13.82
N ARG A 164 -7.41 6.58 14.03
CA ARG A 164 -7.99 6.77 15.38
C ARG A 164 -9.25 5.92 15.61
N ASN A 165 -9.60 5.06 14.66
CA ASN A 165 -10.79 4.22 14.71
C ASN A 165 -10.69 3.19 15.86
N ALA A 166 -11.75 3.05 16.65
CA ALA A 166 -11.76 2.18 17.83
C ALA A 166 -11.55 0.69 17.51
N GLY A 167 -11.91 0.25 16.30
CA GLY A 167 -11.69 -1.11 15.80
C GLY A 167 -10.36 -1.33 15.07
N PHE A 168 -9.45 -0.36 15.12
CA PHE A 168 -8.14 -0.45 14.46
C PHE A 168 -7.08 -1.05 15.38
N ASP A 169 -6.33 -2.03 14.87
CA ASP A 169 -5.12 -2.57 15.49
C ASP A 169 -4.02 -2.73 14.42
N GLU A 170 -2.78 -2.80 14.87
CA GLU A 170 -1.66 -3.13 13.99
C GLU A 170 -0.64 -4.06 14.64
N LYS A 171 -0.03 -4.91 13.81
CA LYS A 171 0.97 -5.88 14.29
C LYS A 171 2.16 -5.96 13.33
N PRO A 172 3.39 -5.72 13.84
CA PRO A 172 4.58 -5.95 13.03
C PRO A 172 4.84 -7.46 12.89
N VAL A 173 5.40 -7.87 11.75
CA VAL A 173 5.87 -9.24 11.50
C VAL A 173 7.30 -9.23 10.95
N ARG A 174 7.91 -10.42 10.83
CA ARG A 174 9.22 -10.62 10.20
C ARG A 174 9.10 -11.70 9.13
N ASN A 175 8.93 -11.27 7.89
CA ASN A 175 8.76 -12.10 6.69
C ASN A 175 10.10 -12.54 6.06
N GLY A 176 11.23 -12.13 6.64
CA GLY A 176 12.57 -12.50 6.18
C GLY A 176 12.91 -11.83 4.84
N VAL A 177 13.51 -12.58 3.93
CA VAL A 177 13.89 -12.10 2.58
C VAL A 177 12.69 -11.73 1.71
N ASN A 178 11.50 -12.23 2.03
CA ASN A 178 10.27 -12.03 1.27
C ASN A 178 9.38 -10.98 1.94
N ALA A 179 9.95 -9.84 2.33
CA ALA A 179 9.31 -8.85 3.21
C ALA A 179 7.96 -8.34 2.66
N HIS A 180 7.86 -8.12 1.34
CA HIS A 180 6.65 -7.68 0.64
C HIS A 180 5.85 -8.82 -0.03
N SER A 181 6.07 -10.08 0.36
CA SER A 181 5.32 -11.20 -0.23
C SER A 181 4.00 -11.41 0.51
N ALA A 182 2.88 -11.31 -0.21
CA ALA A 182 1.56 -11.68 0.31
C ALA A 182 1.56 -13.07 0.95
N GLY A 183 2.24 -14.05 0.32
CA GLY A 183 2.36 -15.40 0.86
C GLY A 183 3.16 -15.46 2.17
N ALA A 184 4.19 -14.63 2.34
CA ALA A 184 4.94 -14.56 3.59
C ALA A 184 4.09 -13.97 4.72
N TYR A 185 3.35 -12.89 4.44
CA TYR A 185 2.37 -12.33 5.38
C TYR A 185 1.30 -13.35 5.79
N LEU A 186 0.70 -14.04 4.81
CA LEU A 186 -0.35 -15.03 5.05
C LEU A 186 0.12 -16.24 5.87
N ARG A 187 1.40 -16.62 5.76
CA ARG A 187 2.00 -17.67 6.59
C ARG A 187 2.29 -17.23 8.02
N SER A 188 2.21 -15.93 8.33
CA SER A 188 2.46 -15.47 9.68
C SER A 188 1.34 -15.93 10.62
N ALA A 189 1.72 -16.40 11.82
CA ALA A 189 0.76 -16.77 12.86
C ALA A 189 -0.16 -15.60 13.22
N THR A 190 0.33 -14.36 13.12
CA THR A 190 -0.44 -13.13 13.31
C THR A 190 -1.65 -13.06 12.39
N VAL A 191 -1.45 -13.23 11.08
CA VAL A 191 -2.53 -13.18 10.10
C VAL A 191 -3.44 -14.39 10.24
N ALA A 192 -2.88 -15.60 10.40
CA ALA A 192 -3.66 -16.81 10.58
C ALA A 192 -4.59 -16.73 11.81
N ASN A 193 -4.10 -16.21 12.94
CA ASN A 193 -4.91 -16.04 14.16
C ASN A 193 -5.97 -14.96 13.99
N ALA A 194 -5.65 -13.85 13.30
CA ALA A 194 -6.61 -12.79 13.05
C ALA A 194 -7.81 -13.25 12.19
N LEU A 195 -7.56 -14.15 11.24
CA LEU A 195 -8.61 -14.73 10.39
C LEU A 195 -9.46 -15.80 11.10
N ARG A 196 -8.96 -16.42 12.17
CA ARG A 196 -9.70 -17.40 12.98
C ARG A 196 -10.61 -16.77 14.05
N GLN A 197 -10.43 -15.48 14.33
CA GLN A 197 -11.18 -14.73 15.36
C GLN A 197 -12.38 -13.97 14.79
N GLY A 198 -12.97 -14.47 13.71
CA GLY A 198 -14.19 -13.96 13.07
C GLY A 198 -15.02 -15.12 12.59
#